data_AF-R4G5N5-F1
#
_entry.id   AF-R4G5N5-F1
#
_cell.length_a   1.000
_cell.length_b   1.000
_cell.length_c   1.000
_cell.angle_alpha   90.00
_cell.angle_beta   90.00
_cell.angle_gamma   90.00
#
_symmetry.space_group_name_H-M   'P 1'
#
loop_
_entity.id
_entity.type
_entity.pdbx_description
1 polymer ?
#
loop_
_entity_poly.entity_id
_entity_poly.type
_entity_poly.pdbx_seq_one_letter_code
_entity_poly.pdbx_strand_id
1 'polypeptide(L)'
;MAKYSFQEGHRYLDFDDVDDEHFLRSKSSGNLNKEFIDLKNDPLESRGVETLKSTERSLENLRNAEIYGIGTGEELLKQREQLERTSNNLDDINSSLRSSQTHIQGMKSVFYGLKNFFIGKSTKKHVYPIPPLSAPSSKLHSMMELNHHQHLNGYPHLVFAAEKTTERKTDGNAINAKVINENMQQVLESVKKLKVIATGLGEEIDTQNDLLEGVMGKAEHADLSLTKQNKDILKLLK
;
A
#
# COMPACT_ATOMS: atom_id res chain seq x y z
N MET A 1 -56.33 38.96 64.20
CA MET A 1 -55.42 39.26 65.33
C MET A 1 -54.11 38.54 65.09
N ALA A 2 -53.01 39.28 65.13
CA ALA A 2 -51.68 38.90 64.67
C ALA A 2 -51.02 37.77 65.48
N LYS A 3 -50.05 37.10 64.86
CA LYS A 3 -48.65 37.09 65.32
C LYS A 3 -47.71 36.66 64.20
N TYR A 4 -46.94 37.63 63.71
CA TYR A 4 -45.66 37.44 63.03
C TYR A 4 -44.61 37.05 64.07
N SER A 5 -43.68 36.18 63.68
CA SER A 5 -42.34 36.11 64.26
C SER A 5 -41.35 35.80 63.14
N PHE A 6 -40.46 36.74 62.87
CA PHE A 6 -39.35 36.67 61.91
C PHE A 6 -38.06 36.97 62.65
N GLN A 7 -37.04 36.12 62.49
CA GLN A 7 -35.60 36.43 62.46
C GLN A 7 -34.85 35.12 62.21
N GLU A 8 -34.27 34.91 61.02
CA GLU A 8 -32.91 35.28 60.57
C GLU A 8 -31.81 34.34 61.07
N GLY A 9 -31.01 33.82 60.12
CA GLY A 9 -29.59 33.58 60.38
C GLY A 9 -29.02 32.23 59.98
N HIS A 10 -28.39 32.22 58.79
CA HIS A 10 -27.15 31.51 58.46
C HIS A 10 -27.14 29.98 58.25
N ARG A 11 -26.92 29.61 56.98
CA ARG A 11 -26.27 28.35 56.58
C ARG A 11 -24.83 28.36 57.08
N TYR A 12 -24.39 27.30 57.75
CA TYR A 12 -23.05 26.74 57.57
C TYR A 12 -23.17 25.20 57.61
N LEU A 13 -22.52 24.57 56.63
CA LEU A 13 -22.37 23.14 56.50
C LEU A 13 -21.27 22.70 57.47
N ASP A 14 -21.62 22.09 58.59
CA ASP A 14 -20.63 21.34 59.39
C ASP A 14 -20.50 19.94 58.77
N PHE A 15 -19.39 19.76 58.04
CA PHE A 15 -18.92 18.48 57.51
C PHE A 15 -17.79 17.89 58.36
N ASP A 16 -17.70 18.27 59.63
CA ASP A 16 -16.70 17.73 60.56
C ASP A 16 -17.43 16.97 61.65
N ASP A 17 -17.74 15.69 61.38
CA ASP A 17 -17.78 14.57 62.34
C ASP A 17 -18.30 13.32 61.60
N VAL A 18 -17.51 12.81 60.65
CA VAL A 18 -17.67 11.41 60.20
C VAL A 18 -16.93 10.55 61.23
N ASP A 19 -17.66 10.15 62.27
CA ASP A 19 -17.17 9.30 63.35
C ASP A 19 -16.57 7.98 62.78
N ASP A 20 -15.33 7.66 63.15
CA ASP A 20 -14.61 6.45 62.74
C ASP A 20 -15.37 5.15 63.12
N GLU A 21 -16.27 5.24 64.10
CA GLU A 21 -17.21 4.20 64.52
C GLU A 21 -18.15 3.76 63.38
N HIS A 22 -18.56 4.65 62.47
CA HIS A 22 -19.44 4.31 61.34
C HIS A 22 -18.69 3.52 60.26
N PHE A 23 -17.39 3.75 60.11
CA PHE A 23 -16.52 3.02 59.18
C PHE A 23 -16.18 1.61 59.69
N LEU A 24 -16.01 1.44 61.00
CA LEU A 24 -15.70 0.14 61.60
C LEU A 24 -16.94 -0.75 61.77
N ARG A 25 -18.11 -0.15 61.99
CA ARG A 25 -19.38 -0.88 62.16
C ARG A 25 -19.92 -1.48 60.86
N SER A 26 -19.56 -0.93 59.69
CA SER A 26 -19.96 -1.50 58.39
C SER A 26 -19.20 -2.79 58.04
N LYS A 27 -18.15 -3.16 58.79
CA LYS A 27 -17.32 -4.34 58.52
C LYS A 27 -17.69 -5.57 59.35
N SER A 28 -18.57 -5.43 60.34
CA SER A 28 -18.87 -6.50 61.30
C SER A 28 -20.38 -6.68 61.50
N SER A 29 -21.04 -7.25 60.50
CA SER A 29 -22.16 -8.21 60.68
C SER A 29 -22.92 -8.44 59.37
N GLY A 30 -22.91 -9.69 58.88
CA GLY A 30 -23.90 -10.18 57.92
C GLY A 30 -23.33 -10.64 56.59
N ASN A 31 -23.22 -11.97 56.42
CA ASN A 31 -23.06 -12.70 55.15
C ASN A 31 -21.77 -12.46 54.32
N LEU A 32 -20.63 -12.85 54.90
CA LEU A 32 -19.31 -12.84 54.25
C LEU A 32 -19.04 -14.00 53.25
N ASN A 33 -20.04 -14.78 52.81
CA ASN A 33 -19.79 -15.97 52.00
C ASN A 33 -20.20 -15.88 50.53
N LYS A 34 -20.73 -14.74 50.05
CA LYS A 34 -21.16 -14.63 48.63
C LYS A 34 -20.47 -13.52 47.83
N GLU A 35 -19.89 -12.52 48.49
CA GLU A 35 -19.31 -11.33 47.82
C GLU A 35 -17.77 -11.37 47.76
N PHE A 36 -17.13 -12.37 48.37
CA PHE A 36 -15.67 -12.54 48.31
C PHE A 36 -15.19 -13.38 47.12
N ILE A 37 -16.11 -13.93 46.32
CA ILE A 37 -15.78 -14.79 45.17
C ILE A 37 -15.59 -13.96 43.89
N ASP A 38 -16.07 -12.72 43.84
CA ASP A 38 -16.02 -11.89 42.61
C ASP A 38 -14.84 -10.91 42.55
N LEU A 39 -14.08 -10.78 43.65
CA LEU A 39 -12.89 -9.91 43.70
C LEU A 39 -11.58 -10.64 43.37
N LYS A 40 -11.67 -11.80 42.71
CA LYS A 40 -10.54 -12.62 42.29
C LYS A 40 -10.29 -12.57 40.77
N ASN A 41 -10.67 -11.47 40.15
CA ASN A 41 -10.15 -11.08 38.84
C ASN A 41 -9.05 -10.06 39.12
N ASP A 42 -7.83 -10.54 39.24
CA ASP A 42 -6.67 -9.67 39.46
C ASP A 42 -6.61 -8.67 38.28
N PRO A 43 -6.71 -7.35 38.50
CA PRO A 43 -6.73 -6.38 37.39
C PRO A 43 -5.46 -6.44 36.53
N LEU A 44 -4.38 -7.03 37.04
CA LEU A 44 -3.17 -7.35 36.28
C LEU A 44 -3.37 -8.54 35.32
N GLU A 45 -4.12 -9.56 35.74
CA GLU A 45 -4.39 -10.75 34.92
C GLU A 45 -5.33 -10.39 33.76
N SER A 46 -6.38 -9.60 34.00
CA SER A 46 -7.25 -9.07 32.94
C SER A 46 -6.47 -8.23 31.91
N ARG A 47 -5.55 -7.37 32.36
CA ARG A 47 -4.70 -6.56 31.46
C ARG A 47 -3.74 -7.40 30.63
N GLY A 48 -3.19 -8.48 31.19
CA GLY A 48 -2.34 -9.41 30.45
C GLY A 48 -3.10 -10.11 29.32
N VAL A 49 -4.31 -10.60 29.61
CA VAL A 49 -5.18 -11.28 28.62
C VAL A 49 -5.62 -10.33 27.51
N GLU A 50 -6.01 -9.10 27.85
CA GLU A 50 -6.38 -8.08 26.86
C GLU A 50 -5.20 -7.70 25.94
N THR A 51 -4.01 -7.53 26.52
CA THR A 51 -2.79 -7.22 25.77
C THR A 51 -2.46 -8.36 24.81
N LEU A 52 -2.49 -9.60 25.28
CA LEU A 52 -2.25 -10.79 24.45
C LEU A 52 -3.22 -10.83 23.25
N LYS A 53 -4.52 -10.67 23.49
CA LYS A 53 -5.53 -10.65 22.42
C LYS A 53 -5.31 -9.50 21.44
N SER A 54 -4.87 -8.35 21.92
CA SER A 54 -4.50 -7.23 21.04
C SER A 54 -3.30 -7.59 20.16
N THR A 55 -2.27 -8.24 20.72
CA THR A 55 -1.07 -8.64 19.97
C THR A 55 -1.41 -9.66 18.87
N GLU A 56 -2.30 -10.62 19.15
CA GLU A 56 -2.75 -11.62 18.19
C GLU A 56 -3.50 -11.00 17.02
N ARG A 57 -4.44 -10.08 17.30
CA ARG A 57 -5.15 -9.32 16.26
C ARG A 57 -4.22 -8.47 15.43
N SER A 58 -3.24 -7.82 16.06
CA SER A 58 -2.22 -7.05 15.33
C SER A 58 -1.43 -7.95 14.39
N LEU A 59 -1.01 -9.13 14.86
CA LEU A 59 -0.27 -10.09 14.02
C LEU A 59 -1.12 -10.57 12.84
N GLU A 60 -2.38 -10.90 13.04
CA GLU A 60 -3.31 -11.27 11.97
C GLU A 60 -3.43 -10.14 10.93
N ASN A 61 -3.66 -8.91 11.38
CA ASN A 61 -3.76 -7.75 10.49
C ASN A 61 -2.47 -7.50 9.70
N LEU A 62 -1.30 -7.67 10.33
CA LEU A 62 -0.01 -7.48 9.67
C LEU A 62 0.26 -8.56 8.63
N ARG A 63 -0.12 -9.82 8.89
CA ARG A 63 -0.02 -10.91 7.91
C ARG A 63 -0.95 -10.69 6.73
N ASN A 64 -2.17 -10.23 6.98
CA ASN A 64 -3.10 -9.85 5.93
C ASN A 64 -2.52 -8.71 5.08
N ALA A 65 -2.00 -7.66 5.72
CA ALA A 65 -1.35 -6.56 5.03
C ALA A 65 -0.15 -7.01 4.18
N GLU A 66 0.61 -8.00 4.63
CA GLU A 66 1.73 -8.56 3.89
C GLU A 66 1.27 -9.28 2.62
N ILE A 67 0.25 -10.15 2.73
CA ILE A 67 -0.34 -10.85 1.58
C ILE A 67 -0.86 -9.84 0.55
N TYR A 68 -1.62 -8.83 1.00
CA TYR A 68 -2.12 -7.79 0.10
C TYR A 68 -0.99 -6.96 -0.51
N GLY A 69 0.05 -6.64 0.26
CA GLY A 69 1.20 -5.90 -0.22
C GLY A 69 1.98 -6.65 -1.31
N ILE A 70 2.19 -7.96 -1.14
CA ILE A 70 2.83 -8.81 -2.15
C ILE A 70 1.97 -8.86 -3.41
N GLY A 71 0.68 -9.17 -3.29
CA GLY A 71 -0.22 -9.23 -4.44
C GLY A 71 -0.35 -7.88 -5.17
N THR A 72 -0.33 -6.77 -4.44
CA THR A 72 -0.29 -5.42 -5.03
C THR A 72 1.00 -5.19 -5.81
N GLY A 73 2.14 -5.64 -5.27
CA GLY A 73 3.43 -5.56 -5.97
C GLY A 73 3.45 -6.36 -7.28
N GLU A 74 2.87 -7.55 -7.29
CA GLU A 74 2.75 -8.37 -8.51
C GLU A 74 1.91 -7.66 -9.59
N GLU A 75 0.77 -7.06 -9.21
CA GLU A 75 -0.06 -6.34 -10.17
C GLU A 75 0.63 -5.05 -10.65
N LEU A 76 1.36 -4.32 -9.79
CA LEU A 76 2.16 -3.17 -10.22
C LEU A 76 3.20 -3.57 -11.28
N LEU A 77 3.93 -4.68 -11.09
CA LEU A 77 4.89 -5.16 -12.09
C LEU A 77 4.23 -5.49 -13.43
N LYS A 78 3.04 -6.10 -13.39
CA LYS A 78 2.25 -6.38 -14.60
C LYS A 78 1.71 -5.12 -15.27
N GLN A 79 1.33 -4.10 -14.49
CA GLN A 79 0.94 -2.79 -15.03
C GLN A 79 2.12 -2.08 -15.69
N ARG A 80 3.31 -2.15 -15.08
CA ARG A 80 4.54 -1.64 -15.67
C ARG A 80 4.82 -2.26 -17.04
N GLU A 81 4.75 -3.58 -17.16
CA GLU A 81 4.97 -4.28 -18.44
C GLU A 81 3.99 -3.77 -19.53
N GLN A 82 2.73 -3.52 -19.16
CA GLN A 82 1.74 -2.95 -20.07
C GLN A 82 2.07 -1.51 -20.48
N LEU A 83 2.57 -0.69 -19.55
CA LEU A 83 3.00 0.67 -19.85
C LEU A 83 4.24 0.67 -20.77
N GLU A 84 5.21 -0.22 -20.54
CA GLU A 84 6.40 -0.35 -21.39
C GLU A 84 6.02 -0.79 -22.80
N ARG A 85 5.12 -1.79 -22.93
CA ARG A 85 4.55 -2.18 -24.23
C ARG A 85 3.86 -1.03 -24.94
N THR A 86 3.04 -0.27 -24.21
CA THR A 86 2.36 0.91 -24.76
C THR A 86 3.37 1.96 -25.23
N SER A 87 4.41 2.23 -24.46
CA SER A 87 5.48 3.17 -24.80
C SER A 87 6.22 2.76 -26.07
N ASN A 88 6.58 1.47 -26.21
CA ASN A 88 7.23 0.93 -27.40
C ASN A 88 6.33 1.01 -28.64
N ASN A 89 5.05 0.65 -28.49
CA ASN A 89 4.08 0.76 -29.59
C ASN A 89 3.94 2.22 -30.05
N LEU A 90 3.96 3.18 -29.13
CA LEU A 90 3.93 4.61 -29.48
C LEU A 90 5.20 5.07 -30.19
N ASP A 91 6.37 4.53 -29.84
CA ASP A 91 7.61 4.79 -30.59
C ASP A 91 7.53 4.26 -32.02
N ASP A 92 7.00 3.04 -32.21
CA ASP A 92 6.78 2.44 -33.52
C ASP A 92 5.79 3.26 -34.36
N ILE A 93 4.71 3.73 -33.75
CA ILE A 93 3.73 4.62 -34.38
C ILE A 93 4.42 5.92 -34.81
N ASN A 94 5.15 6.57 -33.90
CA ASN A 94 5.84 7.83 -34.21
C ASN A 94 6.90 7.68 -35.31
N SER A 95 7.65 6.58 -35.31
CA SER A 95 8.60 6.22 -36.37
C SER A 95 7.89 6.00 -37.71
N SER A 96 6.78 5.24 -37.70
CA SER A 96 5.95 4.97 -38.86
C SER A 96 5.34 6.25 -39.43
N LEU A 97 4.91 7.17 -38.56
CA LEU A 97 4.42 8.49 -38.95
C LEU A 97 5.52 9.33 -39.59
N ARG A 98 6.75 9.29 -39.09
CA ARG A 98 7.87 10.00 -39.72
C ARG A 98 8.20 9.47 -41.12
N SER A 99 8.18 8.15 -41.29
CA SER A 99 8.33 7.50 -42.59
C SER A 99 7.18 7.90 -43.54
N SER A 100 5.94 7.83 -43.05
CA SER A 100 4.73 8.21 -43.78
C SER A 100 4.75 9.67 -44.21
N GLN A 101 5.20 10.58 -43.34
CA GLN A 101 5.35 12.00 -43.65
C GLN A 101 6.38 12.24 -44.77
N THR A 102 7.44 11.43 -44.85
CA THR A 102 8.43 11.48 -45.95
C THR A 102 7.81 11.01 -47.26
N HIS A 103 7.03 9.93 -47.22
CA HIS A 103 6.30 9.42 -48.39
C HIS A 103 5.24 10.41 -48.89
N ILE A 104 4.45 11.00 -47.99
CA ILE A 104 3.44 12.02 -48.31
C ILE A 104 4.10 13.23 -48.98
N GLN A 105 5.26 13.68 -48.49
CA GLN A 105 6.03 14.75 -49.14
C GLN A 105 6.53 14.34 -50.54
N GLY A 106 6.95 13.09 -50.71
CA GLY A 106 7.27 12.52 -52.02
C GLY A 106 6.08 12.49 -52.98
N MET A 107 4.89 12.13 -52.51
CA MET A 107 3.67 12.14 -53.34
C MET A 107 3.28 13.57 -53.73
N LYS A 108 3.37 14.53 -52.80
CA LYS A 108 3.21 15.96 -53.11
C LYS A 108 4.17 16.37 -54.22
N SER A 109 5.46 16.04 -54.11
CA SER A 109 6.45 16.47 -55.11
C SER A 109 6.29 15.82 -56.48
N VAL A 110 5.76 14.60 -56.58
CA VAL A 110 5.46 13.97 -57.89
C VAL A 110 4.24 14.62 -58.55
N PHE A 111 3.18 14.94 -57.80
CA PHE A 111 1.98 15.58 -58.37
C PHE A 111 2.26 17.01 -58.87
N TYR A 112 3.02 17.80 -58.10
CA TYR A 112 3.47 19.12 -58.56
C TYR A 112 4.59 19.03 -59.62
N GLY A 113 5.46 18.02 -59.52
CA GLY A 113 6.56 17.77 -60.45
C GLY A 113 6.09 17.39 -61.85
N LEU A 114 4.96 16.69 -62.00
CA LEU A 114 4.40 16.38 -63.32
C LEU A 114 3.82 17.60 -64.05
N LYS A 115 3.45 18.68 -63.33
CA LYS A 115 3.11 19.95 -63.99
C LYS A 115 4.35 20.74 -64.44
N ASN A 116 5.50 20.56 -63.79
CA ASN A 116 6.76 21.18 -64.20
C ASN A 116 7.62 20.29 -65.13
N PHE A 117 7.40 18.97 -65.21
CA PHE A 117 8.20 18.07 -66.04
C PHE A 117 7.80 18.06 -67.53
N PHE A 118 6.71 18.75 -67.90
CA PHE A 118 6.54 19.21 -69.28
C PHE A 118 7.50 20.35 -69.65
N ILE A 119 8.28 20.88 -68.69
CA ILE A 119 9.28 21.95 -68.86
C ILE A 119 10.60 21.52 -68.15
N GLY A 120 11.33 20.57 -68.76
CA GLY A 120 12.81 20.52 -68.73
C GLY A 120 13.57 19.98 -67.48
N LYS A 121 14.21 18.81 -67.67
CA LYS A 121 15.59 18.35 -67.25
C LYS A 121 15.98 18.13 -65.75
N SER A 122 16.03 16.83 -65.39
CA SER A 122 17.07 15.94 -64.76
C SER A 122 17.67 16.04 -63.31
N THR A 123 17.69 14.85 -62.64
CA THR A 123 18.63 14.26 -61.62
C THR A 123 18.51 14.70 -60.12
N LYS A 124 18.77 13.94 -59.02
CA LYS A 124 19.37 12.63 -58.61
C LYS A 124 18.72 12.10 -57.29
N LYS A 125 18.99 10.83 -56.91
CA LYS A 125 18.52 10.08 -55.71
C LYS A 125 19.42 10.28 -54.46
N HIS A 126 18.89 10.10 -53.23
CA HIS A 126 19.66 9.98 -51.98
C HIS A 126 19.15 8.83 -51.08
N VAL A 127 20.07 8.07 -50.48
CA VAL A 127 19.88 6.96 -49.51
C VAL A 127 20.46 7.39 -48.16
N TYR A 128 19.93 6.91 -47.03
CA TYR A 128 20.50 7.13 -45.68
C TYR A 128 20.63 5.82 -44.87
N PRO A 129 21.64 5.68 -43.98
CA PRO A 129 21.93 4.48 -43.18
C PRO A 129 21.38 4.53 -41.72
N ILE A 130 21.31 3.34 -41.07
CA ILE A 130 20.76 3.08 -39.72
C ILE A 130 21.91 2.82 -38.70
N PRO A 131 21.92 3.39 -37.48
CA PRO A 131 22.83 3.02 -36.39
C PRO A 131 22.22 2.04 -35.36
N PRO A 132 23.04 1.30 -34.56
CA PRO A 132 22.63 0.13 -33.79
C PRO A 132 22.10 0.41 -32.37
N LEU A 133 21.28 -0.53 -31.90
CA LEU A 133 20.57 -0.63 -30.62
C LEU A 133 21.52 -0.96 -29.44
N SER A 134 21.35 -0.31 -28.27
CA SER A 134 22.12 -0.60 -27.05
C SER A 134 21.38 -1.57 -26.10
N ALA A 135 22.14 -2.45 -25.45
CA ALA A 135 21.69 -3.56 -24.61
C ALA A 135 21.19 -3.18 -23.18
N PRO A 136 20.35 -4.01 -22.55
CA PRO A 136 19.77 -3.77 -21.22
C PRO A 136 20.70 -4.08 -20.03
N SER A 137 20.43 -3.41 -18.89
CA SER A 137 21.13 -3.54 -17.61
C SER A 137 20.72 -4.81 -16.85
N SER A 138 21.71 -5.63 -16.49
CA SER A 138 21.63 -6.98 -15.91
C SER A 138 21.31 -7.04 -14.40
N LYS A 139 21.01 -5.92 -13.74
CA LYS A 139 21.02 -5.84 -12.27
C LYS A 139 19.72 -6.30 -11.60
N LEU A 140 18.56 -6.07 -12.23
CA LEU A 140 17.25 -6.42 -11.65
C LEU A 140 16.97 -7.92 -11.74
N HIS A 141 17.38 -8.54 -12.85
CA HIS A 141 17.25 -9.98 -13.05
C HIS A 141 18.04 -10.79 -12.00
N SER A 142 19.27 -10.37 -11.68
CA SER A 142 20.08 -11.00 -10.62
C SER A 142 19.53 -10.79 -9.21
N MET A 143 18.76 -9.72 -8.95
CA MET A 143 18.15 -9.51 -7.62
C MET A 143 16.90 -10.38 -7.43
N MET A 144 16.20 -10.70 -8.52
CA MET A 144 14.99 -11.53 -8.51
C MET A 144 15.32 -13.02 -8.34
N GLU A 145 16.47 -13.46 -8.86
CA GLU A 145 16.93 -14.86 -8.78
C GLU A 145 17.41 -15.25 -7.37
N LEU A 146 17.97 -14.30 -6.60
CA LEU A 146 18.47 -14.56 -5.23
C LEU A 146 17.33 -14.85 -4.23
N ASN A 147 16.13 -14.28 -4.42
CA ASN A 147 15.00 -14.45 -3.50
C ASN A 147 14.21 -15.75 -3.71
N HIS A 148 14.38 -16.45 -4.84
CA HIS A 148 13.59 -17.64 -5.15
C HIS A 148 14.00 -18.87 -4.34
N HIS A 149 15.22 -18.91 -3.80
CA HIS A 149 15.77 -20.10 -3.13
C HIS A 149 15.40 -20.28 -1.65
N GLN A 150 14.63 -19.37 -1.03
CA GLN A 150 14.29 -19.46 0.40
C GLN A 150 12.84 -19.87 0.70
N HIS A 151 11.98 -19.99 -0.31
CA HIS A 151 10.52 -20.01 -0.08
C HIS A 151 9.87 -21.39 0.11
N LEU A 152 10.64 -22.49 0.19
CA LEU A 152 10.09 -23.85 0.28
C LEU A 152 10.32 -24.61 1.60
N ASN A 153 11.10 -24.10 2.56
CA ASN A 153 11.57 -24.93 3.69
C ASN A 153 11.19 -24.47 5.11
N GLY A 154 10.20 -23.59 5.29
CA GLY A 154 10.06 -22.93 6.60
C GLY A 154 8.68 -22.55 7.08
N TYR A 155 7.63 -23.36 6.87
CA TYR A 155 6.37 -23.15 7.62
C TYR A 155 5.80 -24.49 8.11
N PRO A 156 5.97 -24.83 9.40
CA PRO A 156 5.29 -25.96 9.98
C PRO A 156 3.77 -25.73 9.93
N HIS A 157 3.11 -26.74 9.36
CA HIS A 157 1.68 -26.93 9.34
C HIS A 157 1.08 -26.71 10.74
N LEU A 158 -0.09 -26.06 10.74
CA LEU A 158 -1.00 -25.87 11.87
C LEU A 158 -1.06 -27.11 12.76
N VAL A 159 -0.45 -27.05 13.95
CA VAL A 159 -0.85 -27.89 15.09
C VAL A 159 -1.40 -26.95 16.14
N PHE A 160 -2.72 -26.76 16.04
CA PHE A 160 -3.66 -26.61 17.14
C PHE A 160 -3.02 -26.71 18.54
N ALA A 161 -2.63 -25.56 19.11
CA ALA A 161 -2.29 -25.44 20.52
C ALA A 161 -3.42 -24.69 21.26
N ALA A 162 -4.67 -25.06 21.01
CA ALA A 162 -5.83 -24.58 21.75
C ALA A 162 -6.44 -25.66 22.66
N GLU A 163 -5.84 -26.85 22.77
CA GLU A 163 -6.45 -27.96 23.50
C GLU A 163 -5.41 -28.86 24.19
N LYS A 164 -4.61 -28.30 25.12
CA LYS A 164 -4.08 -29.08 26.26
C LYS A 164 -3.47 -28.19 27.35
N THR A 165 -4.30 -27.47 28.10
CA THR A 165 -3.90 -26.99 29.44
C THR A 165 -4.81 -27.63 30.48
N THR A 166 -4.63 -28.94 30.65
CA THR A 166 -5.01 -29.63 31.88
C THR A 166 -4.10 -29.10 33.00
N GLU A 167 -4.69 -28.30 33.88
CA GLU A 167 -4.37 -28.21 35.30
C GLU A 167 -2.89 -28.19 35.70
N ARG A 168 -2.25 -27.00 35.71
CA ARG A 168 -1.23 -26.65 36.72
C ARG A 168 -1.40 -25.21 37.15
N LYS A 169 -1.82 -25.03 38.41
CA LYS A 169 -1.89 -23.74 39.10
C LYS A 169 -0.48 -23.29 39.49
N THR A 170 0.29 -22.80 38.52
CA THR A 170 1.52 -22.03 38.74
C THR A 170 1.70 -21.07 37.55
N ASP A 171 1.66 -19.77 37.81
CA ASP A 171 2.19 -18.68 36.98
C ASP A 171 1.58 -18.42 35.58
N GLY A 172 0.25 -18.40 35.47
CA GLY A 172 -0.44 -17.93 34.25
C GLY A 172 0.04 -16.55 33.78
N ASN A 173 0.43 -15.68 34.71
CA ASN A 173 0.92 -14.34 34.41
C ASN A 173 2.32 -14.34 33.73
N ALA A 174 3.21 -15.26 34.13
CA ALA A 174 4.55 -15.37 33.54
C ALA A 174 4.50 -15.98 32.12
N ILE A 175 3.61 -16.96 31.90
CA ILE A 175 3.38 -17.56 30.59
C ILE A 175 2.79 -16.52 29.63
N ASN A 176 1.79 -15.73 30.07
CA ASN A 176 1.22 -14.67 29.26
C ASN A 176 2.26 -13.60 28.89
N ALA A 177 3.11 -13.19 29.83
CA ALA A 177 4.19 -12.22 29.56
C ALA A 177 5.20 -12.73 28.52
N LYS A 178 5.56 -14.02 28.56
CA LYS A 178 6.46 -14.64 27.57
C LYS A 178 5.83 -14.68 26.18
N VAL A 179 4.57 -15.10 26.07
CA VAL A 179 3.82 -15.16 24.80
C VAL A 179 3.63 -13.75 24.22
N ILE A 180 3.29 -12.76 25.04
CA ILE A 180 3.18 -11.36 24.60
C ILE A 180 4.51 -10.86 24.04
N ASN A 181 5.63 -11.16 24.69
CA ASN A 181 6.96 -10.77 24.20
C ASN A 181 7.29 -11.44 22.86
N GLU A 182 6.99 -12.73 22.70
CA GLU A 182 7.16 -13.46 21.44
C GLU A 182 6.27 -12.87 20.32
N ASN A 183 5.00 -12.59 20.61
CA ASN A 183 4.10 -11.95 19.65
C ASN A 183 4.57 -10.55 19.25
N MET A 184 5.10 -9.77 20.20
CA MET A 184 5.65 -8.45 19.94
C MET A 184 6.91 -8.49 19.05
N GLN A 185 7.75 -9.52 19.21
CA GLN A 185 8.88 -9.75 18.32
C GLN A 185 8.40 -10.09 16.89
N GLN A 186 7.40 -10.95 16.74
CA GLN A 186 6.81 -11.26 15.44
C GLN A 186 6.16 -10.03 14.80
N VAL A 187 5.44 -9.23 15.57
CA VAL A 187 4.86 -7.95 15.12
C VAL A 187 5.97 -7.02 14.60
N LEU A 188 7.10 -6.90 15.32
CA LEU A 188 8.23 -6.10 14.87
C LEU A 188 8.80 -6.60 13.53
N GLU A 189 8.94 -7.91 13.38
CA GLU A 189 9.42 -8.52 12.12
C GLU A 189 8.45 -8.29 10.97
N SER A 190 7.15 -8.49 11.18
CA SER A 190 6.12 -8.21 10.16
C SER A 190 6.10 -6.72 9.78
N VAL A 191 6.26 -5.80 10.74
CA VAL A 191 6.35 -4.36 10.45
C VAL A 191 7.59 -4.03 9.63
N LYS A 192 8.74 -4.64 9.91
CA LYS A 192 9.95 -4.47 9.09
C LYS A 192 9.72 -4.97 7.66
N LYS A 193 9.06 -6.11 7.49
CA LYS A 193 8.73 -6.66 6.16
C LYS A 193 7.76 -5.75 5.40
N LEU A 194 6.69 -5.31 6.07
CA LEU A 194 5.74 -4.35 5.50
C LEU A 194 6.40 -3.04 5.09
N LYS A 195 7.38 -2.55 5.86
CA LYS A 195 8.16 -1.37 5.48
C LYS A 195 8.90 -1.59 4.16
N VAL A 196 9.58 -2.73 4.01
CA VAL A 196 10.28 -3.07 2.75
C VAL A 196 9.30 -3.13 1.58
N ILE A 197 8.15 -3.79 1.76
CA ILE A 197 7.09 -3.85 0.74
C ILE A 197 6.62 -2.43 0.41
N ALA A 198 6.21 -1.64 1.41
CA ALA A 198 5.69 -0.29 1.20
C ALA A 198 6.69 0.63 0.48
N THR A 199 7.98 0.57 0.84
CA THR A 199 9.03 1.31 0.13
C THR A 199 9.16 0.84 -1.32
N GLY A 200 9.21 -0.47 -1.57
CA GLY A 200 9.30 -0.99 -2.94
C GLY A 200 8.06 -0.67 -3.80
N LEU A 201 6.87 -0.72 -3.22
CA LEU A 201 5.63 -0.30 -3.90
C LEU A 201 5.67 1.19 -4.24
N GLY A 202 6.17 2.04 -3.33
CA GLY A 202 6.33 3.47 -3.57
C GLY A 202 7.30 3.76 -4.71
N GLU A 203 8.48 3.16 -4.71
CA GLU A 203 9.48 3.31 -5.77
C GLU A 203 8.96 2.85 -7.15
N GLU A 204 8.19 1.76 -7.19
CA GLU A 204 7.59 1.26 -8.43
C GLU A 204 6.48 2.21 -8.93
N ILE A 205 5.66 2.78 -8.03
CA ILE A 205 4.66 3.80 -8.40
C ILE A 205 5.34 5.04 -8.98
N ASP A 206 6.40 5.54 -8.33
CA ASP A 206 7.15 6.70 -8.81
C ASP A 206 7.75 6.42 -10.21
N THR A 207 8.32 5.23 -10.41
CA THR A 207 8.86 4.84 -11.72
C THR A 207 7.77 4.73 -12.79
N GLN A 208 6.59 4.22 -12.44
CA GLN A 208 5.46 4.16 -13.37
C GLN A 208 4.89 5.54 -13.70
N ASN A 209 4.91 6.50 -12.76
CA ASN A 209 4.52 7.88 -13.02
C ASN A 209 5.42 8.54 -14.08
N ASP A 210 6.74 8.34 -13.98
CA ASP A 210 7.68 8.84 -14.98
C ASP A 210 7.43 8.20 -16.36
N LEU A 211 7.13 6.89 -16.38
CA LEU A 211 6.80 6.17 -17.62
C LEU A 211 5.48 6.67 -18.23
N LEU A 212 4.47 6.96 -17.41
CA LEU A 212 3.19 7.52 -17.84
C LEU A 212 3.36 8.89 -18.48
N GLU A 213 4.19 9.78 -17.93
CA GLU A 213 4.47 11.08 -18.53
C GLU A 213 5.12 10.92 -19.91
N GLY A 214 6.08 9.99 -20.04
CA GLY A 214 6.69 9.65 -21.33
C GLY A 214 5.69 9.08 -22.35
N VAL A 215 4.81 8.16 -21.92
CA VAL A 215 3.74 7.60 -22.76
C VAL A 215 2.78 8.70 -23.22
N MET A 216 2.38 9.60 -22.33
CA MET A 216 1.48 10.70 -22.65
C MET A 216 2.09 11.63 -23.70
N GLY A 217 3.35 12.05 -23.52
CA GLY A 217 4.04 12.89 -24.49
C GLY A 217 4.19 12.23 -25.87
N LYS A 218 4.51 10.93 -25.92
CA LYS A 218 4.57 10.17 -27.18
C LYS A 218 3.20 10.04 -27.85
N ALA A 219 2.14 9.84 -27.07
CA ALA A 219 0.77 9.73 -27.56
C ALA A 219 0.28 11.06 -28.15
N GLU A 220 0.53 12.18 -27.47
CA GLU A 220 0.21 13.52 -27.98
C GLU A 220 0.96 13.82 -29.29
N HIS A 221 2.24 13.47 -29.36
CA HIS A 221 3.02 13.64 -30.60
C HIS A 221 2.45 12.81 -31.76
N ALA A 222 2.06 11.57 -31.49
CA ALA A 222 1.45 10.67 -32.47
C ALA A 222 0.12 11.25 -32.98
N ASP A 223 -0.75 11.71 -32.08
CA ASP A 223 -2.05 12.30 -32.41
C ASP A 223 -1.92 13.55 -33.29
N LEU A 224 -1.06 14.48 -32.90
CA LEU A 224 -0.79 15.69 -33.68
C LEU A 224 -0.24 15.36 -35.09
N SER A 225 0.68 14.41 -35.16
CA SER A 225 1.30 13.97 -36.42
C SER A 225 0.29 13.25 -37.33
N LEU A 226 -0.53 12.36 -36.77
CA LEU A 226 -1.63 11.69 -37.48
C LEU A 226 -2.63 12.69 -38.03
N THR A 227 -3.08 13.64 -37.21
CA THR A 227 -4.04 14.68 -37.63
C THR A 227 -3.49 15.52 -38.78
N LYS A 228 -2.20 15.89 -38.71
CA LYS A 228 -1.53 16.63 -39.79
C LYS A 228 -1.42 15.80 -41.07
N GLN A 229 -1.00 14.54 -40.97
CA GLN A 229 -0.86 13.64 -42.11
C GLN A 229 -2.21 13.35 -42.78
N ASN A 230 -3.26 13.12 -41.99
CA ASN A 230 -4.61 12.92 -42.52
C ASN A 230 -5.07 14.14 -43.34
N LYS A 231 -4.86 15.36 -42.84
CA LYS A 231 -5.15 16.59 -43.59
C LYS A 231 -4.34 16.69 -44.90
N ASP A 232 -3.08 16.28 -44.88
CA ASP A 232 -2.21 16.30 -46.05
C ASP A 232 -2.63 15.27 -47.11
N ILE A 233 -3.02 14.06 -46.70
CA ILE A 233 -3.55 13.02 -47.60
C ILE A 233 -4.86 13.50 -48.23
N LEU A 234 -5.78 14.06 -47.44
CA LEU A 234 -7.05 14.61 -47.97
C LEU A 234 -6.84 15.71 -49.01
N LYS A 235 -5.75 16.49 -48.91
CA LYS A 235 -5.39 17.49 -49.93
C LYS A 235 -4.80 16.88 -51.19
N LEU A 236 -4.18 15.70 -51.11
CA LEU A 236 -3.66 14.98 -52.27
C LEU A 236 -4.76 14.29 -53.09
N LEU A 237 -5.89 13.98 -52.47
CA LEU A 237 -7.04 13.34 -53.11
C LEU A 237 -7.98 14.32 -53.82
N LYS A 238 -7.77 15.64 -53.68
CA LYS A 238 -8.55 16.69 -54.36
C LYS A 238 -7.77 17.24 -55.54
#